data_AF-A0A815HUS5-F1
#
_entry.id   AF-A0A815HUS5-F1
#
_cell.length_a   1.000
_cell.length_b   1.000
_cell.length_c   1.000
_cell.angle_alpha   90.00
_cell.angle_beta   90.00
_cell.angle_gamma   90.00
#
_symmetry.space_group_name_H-M   'P 1'
#
loop_
_entity.id
_entity.type
_entity.pdbx_description
1 polymer ?
#
loop_
_entity_poly.entity_id
_entity_poly.type
_entity_poly.pdbx_seq_one_letter_code
_entity_poly.pdbx_strand_id
1 'polypeptide(L)'
;MKYSEYHVPILYGPQIPRRDRDDTRKRYSRALLTLFVPWRTVTDLCDVNQTWEEAFKLRQNRTSIHSWKIIENIQLLHECKKDRNKHLLQVIAEAQTNNDAIDSFLLPANQDIDGEHDADDTEDLLELLNPPPE
;
A
#
# COMPACT_ATOMS: atom_id res chain seq x y z
N MET A 1 -4.21 -13.74 -30.57
CA MET A 1 -3.70 -13.26 -29.26
C MET A 1 -4.79 -13.45 -28.23
N LYS A 2 -4.59 -14.35 -27.25
CA LYS A 2 -5.63 -14.87 -26.33
C LYS A 2 -5.73 -14.11 -24.99
N TYR A 3 -5.26 -12.86 -24.93
CA TYR A 3 -5.26 -12.05 -23.71
C TYR A 3 -5.77 -10.64 -24.04
N SER A 4 -7.08 -10.51 -24.24
CA SER A 4 -7.78 -9.23 -24.47
C SER A 4 -8.79 -8.96 -23.36
N GLU A 5 -8.57 -9.52 -22.17
CA GLU A 5 -9.48 -9.40 -21.05
C GLU A 5 -8.89 -8.44 -20.02
N TYR A 6 -9.71 -7.60 -19.40
CA TYR A 6 -9.27 -6.71 -18.33
C TYR A 6 -9.01 -7.52 -17.06
N HIS A 7 -7.82 -7.37 -16.48
CA HIS A 7 -7.43 -8.08 -15.26
C HIS A 7 -7.26 -7.05 -14.13
N VAL A 8 -7.79 -7.40 -12.96
CA VAL A 8 -7.58 -6.63 -11.73
C VAL A 8 -6.71 -7.48 -10.81
N PRO A 9 -5.42 -7.12 -10.59
CA PRO A 9 -4.57 -7.87 -9.70
C PRO A 9 -5.03 -7.68 -8.26
N ILE A 10 -5.18 -8.80 -7.54
CA ILE A 10 -5.42 -8.81 -6.09
C ILE A 10 -4.06 -8.98 -5.43
N LEU A 11 -3.65 -7.97 -4.66
CA LEU A 11 -2.39 -7.97 -3.93
C LEU A 11 -2.67 -8.49 -2.52
N TYR A 12 -1.99 -9.57 -2.14
CA TYR A 12 -2.08 -10.15 -0.80
C TYR A 12 -0.93 -9.65 0.08
N GLY A 13 -1.25 -9.37 1.35
CA GLY A 13 -0.29 -8.89 2.34
C GLY A 13 -0.60 -7.46 2.81
N PRO A 14 0.35 -6.82 3.51
CA PRO A 14 0.20 -5.45 4.00
C PRO A 14 -0.10 -4.46 2.87
N GLN A 15 -0.83 -3.41 3.20
CA GLN A 15 -1.18 -2.37 2.22
C GLN A 15 0.09 -1.70 1.67
N ILE A 16 0.17 -1.54 0.34
CA ILE A 16 1.28 -0.81 -0.27
C ILE A 16 1.23 0.65 0.21
N PRO A 17 2.34 1.19 0.74
CA PRO A 17 2.37 2.56 1.26
C PRO A 17 2.05 3.59 0.17
N ARG A 18 1.73 4.80 0.58
CA ARG A 18 1.50 5.91 -0.35
C ARG A 18 2.82 6.48 -0.87
N ARG A 19 2.79 7.08 -2.07
CA ARG A 19 3.96 7.77 -2.64
C ARG A 19 4.13 9.20 -2.11
N ASP A 20 3.04 9.84 -1.73
CA ASP A 20 2.98 11.29 -1.47
C ASP A 20 3.35 11.71 -0.05
N ARG A 21 3.83 10.78 0.79
CA ARG A 21 4.42 11.11 2.09
C ARG A 21 5.90 10.73 2.12
N ASP A 22 6.70 11.58 2.75
CA ASP A 22 8.15 11.38 2.81
C ASP A 22 8.55 10.21 3.72
N ASP A 23 7.80 9.99 4.81
CA ASP A 23 8.01 8.90 5.76
C ASP A 23 7.74 7.52 5.15
N THR A 24 6.83 7.44 4.17
CA THR A 24 6.48 6.19 3.49
C THR A 24 7.30 5.92 2.24
N ARG A 25 8.07 6.90 1.76
CA ARG A 25 8.72 6.87 0.43
C ARG A 25 9.68 5.70 0.25
N LYS A 26 10.54 5.42 1.24
CA LYS A 26 11.46 4.26 1.23
C LYS A 26 10.70 2.94 1.13
N ARG A 27 9.64 2.78 1.94
CA ARG A 27 8.80 1.57 1.96
C ARG A 27 8.03 1.40 0.65
N TYR A 28 7.48 2.48 0.11
CA TYR A 28 6.84 2.52 -1.20
C TYR A 28 7.79 2.04 -2.30
N SER A 29 9.00 2.61 -2.37
CA SER A 29 10.01 2.20 -3.34
C SER A 29 10.40 0.74 -3.21
N ARG A 30 10.62 0.25 -1.99
CA ARG A 30 10.91 -1.16 -1.71
C ARG A 30 9.77 -2.09 -2.15
N ALA A 31 8.53 -1.75 -1.82
CA ALA A 31 7.36 -2.55 -2.18
C ALA A 31 7.19 -2.66 -3.70
N LEU A 32 7.30 -1.55 -4.43
CA LEU A 32 7.16 -1.55 -5.88
C LEU A 32 8.29 -2.28 -6.60
N LEU A 33 9.53 -2.14 -6.12
CA LEU A 33 10.65 -2.91 -6.65
C LEU A 33 10.39 -4.41 -6.46
N THR A 34 9.97 -4.82 -5.26
CA THR A 34 9.70 -6.23 -4.94
C THR A 34 8.61 -6.86 -5.83
N LEU A 35 7.56 -6.10 -6.15
CA LEU A 35 6.41 -6.60 -6.91
C LEU A 35 6.59 -6.53 -8.43
N PHE A 36 7.28 -5.50 -8.94
CA PHE A 36 7.30 -5.19 -10.37
C PHE A 36 8.67 -5.39 -11.03
N VAL A 37 9.69 -5.75 -10.26
CA VAL A 37 11.01 -6.14 -10.77
C VAL A 37 11.17 -7.64 -10.64
N PRO A 38 11.67 -8.35 -11.65
CA PRO A 38 12.12 -9.72 -11.47
C PRO A 38 13.40 -9.73 -10.62
N TRP A 39 13.42 -10.51 -9.54
CA TRP A 39 14.58 -10.63 -8.65
C TRP A 39 14.76 -12.06 -8.14
N ARG A 40 16.00 -12.39 -7.78
CA ARG A 40 16.36 -13.63 -7.05
C ARG A 40 17.02 -13.32 -5.71
N THR A 41 17.66 -12.16 -5.64
CA THR A 41 18.38 -11.65 -4.48
C THR A 41 18.00 -10.20 -4.23
N VAL A 42 18.20 -9.71 -3.00
CA VAL A 42 17.90 -8.31 -2.65
C VAL A 42 18.75 -7.34 -3.48
N THR A 43 19.96 -7.73 -3.86
CA THR A 43 20.87 -6.95 -4.71
C THR A 43 20.34 -6.72 -6.13
N ASP A 44 19.42 -7.57 -6.63
CA ASP A 44 18.75 -7.33 -7.91
C ASP A 44 17.77 -6.14 -7.84
N LEU A 45 17.29 -5.83 -6.64
CA LEU A 45 16.36 -4.73 -6.36
C LEU A 45 17.09 -3.46 -5.95
N CYS A 46 18.06 -3.58 -5.04
CA CYS A 46 18.80 -2.46 -4.48
C CYS A 46 20.27 -2.84 -4.23
N ASP A 47 21.20 -2.14 -4.89
CA ASP A 47 22.63 -2.23 -4.59
C ASP A 47 22.92 -1.72 -3.16
N VAL A 48 24.01 -2.18 -2.57
CA VAL A 48 24.47 -1.79 -1.23
C VAL A 48 24.81 -0.29 -1.17
N ASN A 49 25.25 0.28 -2.30
CA ASN A 49 25.67 1.68 -2.38
C ASN A 49 24.56 2.65 -2.83
N GLN A 50 23.30 2.19 -2.91
CA GLN A 50 22.19 3.04 -3.33
C GLN A 50 21.01 2.94 -2.36
N THR A 51 20.21 3.99 -2.31
CA THR A 51 18.93 4.00 -1.58
C THR A 51 17.83 3.30 -2.38
N TRP A 52 16.77 2.85 -1.69
CA TRP A 52 15.60 2.25 -2.34
C TRP A 52 14.93 3.22 -3.32
N GLU A 53 14.91 4.51 -2.99
CA GLU A 53 14.36 5.57 -3.83
C GLU A 53 15.16 5.76 -5.12
N GLU A 54 16.48 5.75 -5.04
CA GLU A 54 17.37 5.83 -6.21
C GLU A 54 17.22 4.59 -7.08
N ALA A 55 17.24 3.40 -6.47
CA ALA A 55 17.01 2.13 -7.14
C ALA A 55 15.68 2.13 -7.92
N PHE A 56 14.62 2.60 -7.28
CA PHE A 56 13.30 2.70 -7.89
C PHE A 56 13.31 3.67 -9.07
N LYS A 57 13.86 4.89 -8.90
CA LYS A 57 13.99 5.88 -9.97
C LYS A 57 14.71 5.32 -11.21
N LEU A 58 15.81 4.58 -11.02
CA LEU A 58 16.55 3.96 -12.12
C LEU A 58 15.72 2.91 -12.87
N ARG A 59 14.82 2.21 -12.17
CA ARG A 59 13.97 1.16 -12.73
C ARG A 59 12.72 1.69 -13.44
N GLN A 60 12.29 2.91 -13.15
CA GLN A 60 11.08 3.52 -13.71
C GLN A 60 11.01 3.40 -15.24
N ASN A 61 12.12 3.69 -15.91
CA ASN A 61 12.21 3.68 -17.38
C ASN A 61 12.17 2.27 -18.00
N ARG A 62 12.41 1.23 -17.19
CA ARG A 62 12.41 -0.18 -17.63
C ARG A 62 11.11 -0.90 -17.28
N THR A 63 10.22 -0.23 -16.56
CA THR A 63 8.95 -0.80 -16.10
C THR A 63 7.92 -0.74 -17.23
N SER A 64 7.20 -1.85 -17.46
CA SER A 64 6.23 -1.91 -18.55
C SER A 64 5.06 -0.95 -18.31
N ILE A 65 4.45 -0.46 -19.40
CA ILE A 65 3.27 0.42 -19.35
C ILE A 65 2.12 -0.24 -18.56
N HIS A 66 1.96 -1.56 -18.67
CA HIS A 66 0.94 -2.28 -17.92
C HIS A 66 1.20 -2.25 -16.40
N SER A 67 2.46 -2.48 -15.99
CA SER A 67 2.85 -2.39 -14.58
C SER A 67 2.66 -0.98 -14.03
N TRP A 68 3.00 0.03 -14.84
CA TRP A 68 2.78 1.43 -14.47
C TRP A 68 1.32 1.77 -14.20
N LYS A 69 0.39 1.26 -15.02
CA LYS A 69 -1.05 1.43 -14.76
C LYS A 69 -1.46 0.84 -13.41
N ILE A 70 -0.91 -0.31 -13.02
CA ILE A 70 -1.19 -0.91 -11.71
C ILE A 70 -0.61 -0.03 -10.59
N ILE A 71 0.63 0.45 -10.76
CA ILE A 71 1.30 1.36 -9.81
C ILE A 71 0.50 2.65 -9.61
N GLU A 72 0.01 3.26 -10.68
CA GLU A 72 -0.83 4.46 -10.63
C GLU A 72 -2.17 4.18 -9.94
N ASN A 73 -2.80 3.04 -10.23
CA ASN A 73 -4.06 2.64 -9.60
C ASN A 73 -3.91 2.41 -8.10
N ILE A 74 -2.76 1.92 -7.62
CA ILE A 74 -2.48 1.79 -6.18
C ILE A 74 -2.52 3.17 -5.51
N GLN A 75 -1.90 4.19 -6.11
CA GLN A 75 -1.95 5.55 -5.59
C GLN A 75 -3.37 6.15 -5.68
N LEU A 76 -4.07 5.93 -6.79
CA LEU A 76 -5.45 6.39 -6.96
C LEU A 76 -6.40 5.81 -5.90
N LEU A 77 -6.23 4.53 -5.53
CA LEU A 77 -7.01 3.90 -4.47
C LEU A 77 -6.85 4.64 -3.13
N HIS A 78 -5.64 5.09 -2.81
CA HIS A 78 -5.37 5.89 -1.60
C HIS A 78 -6.02 7.27 -1.66
N GLU A 79 -6.03 7.91 -2.82
CA GLU A 79 -6.68 9.21 -3.04
C GLU A 79 -8.20 9.09 -2.88
N CYS A 80 -8.81 8.08 -3.50
CA CYS A 80 -10.24 7.80 -3.31
C CYS A 80 -10.60 7.45 -1.86
N LYS A 81 -9.78 6.65 -1.16
CA LYS A 81 -9.96 6.34 0.27
C LYS A 81 -9.95 7.63 1.10
N LYS A 82 -8.98 8.52 0.85
CA LYS A 82 -8.83 9.81 1.54
C LYS A 82 -10.04 10.72 1.31
N ASP A 83 -10.48 10.88 0.06
CA ASP A 83 -11.60 11.76 -0.28
C ASP A 83 -12.92 11.23 0.28
N ARG A 84 -13.15 9.92 0.18
CA ARG A 84 -14.31 9.27 0.81
C ARG A 84 -14.32 9.49 2.31
N ASN A 85 -13.20 9.26 2.99
CA ASN A 85 -13.10 9.42 4.44
C ASN A 85 -13.32 10.89 4.86
N LYS A 86 -12.76 11.84 4.10
CA LYS A 86 -12.99 13.27 4.33
C LYS A 86 -14.47 13.64 4.20
N HIS A 87 -15.13 13.16 3.15
CA HIS A 87 -16.56 13.41 2.95
C HIS A 87 -17.41 12.80 4.06
N LEU A 88 -17.11 11.55 4.46
CA LEU A 88 -17.81 10.87 5.54
C LEU A 88 -17.68 11.64 6.87
N LEU A 89 -16.48 12.11 7.22
CA LEU A 89 -16.25 12.91 8.42
C LEU A 89 -17.04 14.23 8.39
N GLN A 90 -17.17 14.86 7.22
CA GLN A 90 -17.99 16.06 7.07
C GLN A 90 -19.47 15.76 7.33
N VAL A 91 -20.02 14.72 6.71
CA VAL A 91 -21.42 14.30 6.91
C VAL A 91 -21.69 13.98 8.38
N ILE A 92 -20.74 13.33 9.06
CA ILE A 92 -20.84 13.02 10.49
C ILE A 92 -20.89 14.31 11.34
N ALA A 93 -20.02 15.28 11.06
CA ALA A 93 -19.99 16.54 11.79
C ALA A 93 -21.29 17.35 11.60
N GLU A 94 -21.86 17.34 10.39
CA GLU A 94 -23.13 18.01 10.08
C GLU A 94 -24.31 17.35 10.82
N ALA A 95 -24.41 16.01 10.82
CA ALA A 95 -25.48 15.30 11.50
C ALA A 95 -25.42 15.44 13.03
N GLN A 96 -24.22 15.46 13.62
CA GLN A 96 -24.03 15.76 15.05
C GLN A 96 -24.50 17.18 15.42
N THR A 97 -24.30 18.15 14.52
CA THR A 97 -24.78 19.52 14.72
C THR A 97 -26.31 19.59 14.72
N ASN A 98 -26.96 18.75 13.93
CA ASN A 98 -28.42 18.68 13.81
C ASN A 98 -29.10 17.80 14.87
N ASN A 99 -28.34 17.26 15.85
CA ASN A 99 -28.83 16.38 16.91
C ASN A 99 -29.43 15.04 16.41
N ASP A 100 -29.11 14.64 15.19
CA ASP A 100 -29.47 13.33 14.67
C ASP A 100 -28.48 12.28 15.20
N ALA A 101 -28.98 11.24 15.87
CA ALA A 101 -28.15 10.14 16.35
C ALA A 101 -27.62 9.34 15.15
N ILE A 102 -26.32 9.41 14.89
CA ILE A 102 -25.66 8.66 13.82
C ILE A 102 -25.42 7.22 14.28
N ASP A 103 -25.81 6.26 13.44
CA ASP A 103 -25.48 4.85 13.64
C ASP A 103 -23.95 4.67 13.69
N SER A 104 -23.45 4.08 14.77
CA SER A 104 -22.02 3.81 14.98
C SER A 104 -21.41 2.94 13.86
N PHE A 105 -22.21 2.18 13.12
CA PHE A 105 -21.75 1.41 11.95
C PHE A 105 -21.27 2.29 10.78
N LEU A 106 -21.74 3.54 10.69
CA LEU A 106 -21.36 4.50 9.65
C LEU A 106 -20.06 5.24 9.99
N LEU A 107 -19.58 5.13 11.23
CA LEU A 107 -18.28 5.66 11.59
C LEU A 107 -17.20 4.84 10.86
N PRO A 108 -16.11 5.48 10.38
CA PRO A 108 -15.03 4.76 9.72
C PRO A 108 -14.36 3.78 10.70
N ALA A 109 -14.86 2.54 10.76
CA ALA A 109 -14.30 1.42 11.51
C ALA A 109 -12.93 0.96 10.98
N ASN A 110 -12.43 1.59 9.91
CA ASN A 110 -11.13 1.31 9.30
C ASN A 110 -10.04 2.29 9.77
N GLN A 111 -10.21 2.95 10.93
CA GLN A 111 -9.21 3.87 11.47
C GLN A 111 -7.89 3.18 11.83
N ASP A 112 -7.87 1.85 12.01
CA ASP A 112 -6.69 1.14 12.52
C ASP A 112 -6.02 0.15 11.54
N ILE A 113 -6.45 0.06 10.27
CA ILE A 113 -5.64 -0.64 9.24
C ILE A 113 -4.55 0.29 8.67
N ASP A 114 -4.54 1.56 9.10
CA ASP A 114 -3.41 2.48 8.91
C ASP A 114 -2.32 2.24 9.97
N GLY A 115 -2.40 1.16 10.76
CA GLY A 115 -1.20 0.42 11.13
C GLY A 115 -0.51 -0.03 9.85
N GLU A 116 0.22 0.88 9.18
CA GLU A 116 1.37 0.50 8.40
C GLU A 116 2.25 -0.26 9.39
N HIS A 117 2.04 -1.58 9.49
CA HIS A 117 2.84 -2.48 10.30
C HIS A 117 4.29 -2.10 9.98
N ASP A 118 5.02 -1.60 10.96
CA ASP A 118 6.44 -1.34 10.83
C ASP A 118 7.07 -2.71 10.60
N ALA A 119 7.10 -3.16 9.35
CA ALA A 119 7.62 -4.47 8.97
C ALA A 119 9.15 -4.57 9.13
N ASP A 120 9.75 -3.67 9.92
CA ASP A 120 11.03 -3.95 10.58
C ASP A 120 10.86 -4.88 11.80
N ASP A 121 9.61 -5.15 12.23
CA ASP A 121 9.24 -6.29 13.07
C ASP A 121 9.34 -7.59 12.26
N THR A 122 10.58 -7.94 11.92
CA THR A 122 10.95 -9.29 11.47
C THR A 122 10.57 -10.36 12.51
N GLU A 123 10.29 -9.98 13.76
CA GLU A 123 9.77 -10.87 14.80
C GLU A 123 8.40 -11.46 14.43
N ASP A 124 7.45 -10.68 13.92
CA ASP A 124 6.09 -11.16 13.66
C ASP A 124 6.03 -12.19 12.52
N LEU A 125 6.92 -12.08 11.52
CA LEU A 125 7.06 -13.08 10.47
C LEU A 125 7.82 -14.33 10.92
N LEU A 126 8.73 -14.19 11.88
CA LEU A 126 9.44 -15.32 12.50
C LEU A 126 8.51 -16.11 13.44
N GLU A 127 7.61 -15.44 14.14
CA GLU A 127 6.65 -16.05 15.05
C GLU A 127 5.61 -16.90 14.31
N LEU A 128 5.18 -16.48 13.12
CA LEU A 128 4.29 -17.26 12.23
C LEU A 128 4.95 -18.50 11.60
N LEU A 129 6.28 -18.56 11.55
CA LEU A 129 7.04 -19.69 11.01
C LEU A 129 7.44 -20.70 12.09
N ASN A 130 7.25 -20.38 13.37
CA ASN A 130 7.54 -21.28 14.47
C ASN A 130 6.30 -22.15 14.75
N PRO A 131 6.43 -23.50 14.72
CA PRO A 131 5.34 -24.37 15.14
C PRO A 131 5.05 -24.16 16.65
N PRO A 132 3.77 -24.27 17.08
CA PRO A 132 3.40 -24.05 18.47
C PRO A 132 4.13 -25.05 19.38
N PRO A 133 4.53 -24.64 20.60
CA PRO A 133 5.22 -25.54 21.53
C PRO A 133 4.30 -26.69 21.96
N GLU A 134 4.89 -27.90 22.02
CA GLU A 134 4.26 -29.16 22.47
C GLU A 134 3.76 -29.12 23.92
#